data_AF-A2BT00-F1
#
_entry.id   AF-A2BT00-F1
#
_cell.length_a   1.000
_cell.length_b   1.000
_cell.length_c   1.000
_cell.angle_alpha   90.00
_cell.angle_beta   90.00
_cell.angle_gamma   90.00
#
_symmetry.space_group_name_H-M   'P 1'
#
loop_
_entity.id
_entity.type
_entity.pdbx_description
1 polymer ?
#
loop_
_entity_poly.entity_id
_entity_poly.type
_entity_poly.pdbx_seq_one_letter_code
_entity_poly.pdbx_strand_id
1 'polypeptide(L)'
;MTKRHQLNINIDEALLKQLKLLALSEDLALSVFIRNSLRKIVSSKKEDFPNKKNPFSEMDALNCTNFMRAIFQKKRVKKPYSSDLDAFNELLTYIESSKQWTKDYTKRLREILLDDSNPPWNANELNAITRKRECECPIYLGLKDWTGCNEYPSQDLICNLGGSLVLLIENQI
;
A
#
# COMPACT_ATOMS: atom_id res chain seq x y z
N MET A 1 21.45 17.54 -0.56
CA MET A 1 20.19 18.31 -0.46
C MET A 1 19.04 17.33 -0.30
N THR A 2 18.20 17.47 0.72
CA THR A 2 17.02 16.61 0.92
C THR A 2 15.93 16.97 -0.09
N LYS A 3 15.41 16.00 -0.84
CA LYS A 3 14.31 16.19 -1.79
C LYS A 3 13.09 16.74 -1.04
N ARG A 4 12.56 17.89 -1.49
CA ARG A 4 11.32 18.48 -0.97
C ARG A 4 10.20 18.19 -1.95
N HIS A 5 9.01 17.88 -1.43
CA HIS A 5 7.81 17.65 -2.23
C HIS A 5 6.84 18.81 -1.99
N GLN A 6 6.21 19.30 -3.05
CA GLN A 6 5.17 20.32 -2.98
C GLN A 6 3.80 19.65 -3.02
N LEU A 7 2.93 20.00 -2.08
CA LEU A 7 1.53 19.55 -2.04
C LEU A 7 0.66 20.67 -2.62
N ASN A 8 -0.03 20.40 -3.72
CA ASN A 8 -1.04 21.30 -4.29
C ASN A 8 -2.42 20.87 -3.79
N ILE A 9 -2.96 21.59 -2.81
CA ILE A 9 -4.21 21.24 -2.14
C ILE A 9 -5.22 22.35 -2.42
N ASN A 10 -6.41 21.95 -2.90
CA ASN A 10 -7.54 22.86 -2.98
C ASN A 10 -8.16 23.01 -1.59
N ILE A 11 -8.22 24.25 -1.11
CA ILE A 11 -8.91 24.59 0.13
C ILE A 11 -9.93 25.69 -0.17
N ASP A 12 -11.05 25.66 0.53
CA ASP A 12 -12.06 26.70 0.42
C ASP A 12 -11.56 28.03 1.03
N GLU A 13 -12.21 29.12 0.63
CA GLU A 13 -11.82 30.47 1.05
C GLU A 13 -11.98 30.68 2.57
N ALA A 14 -12.98 30.06 3.19
CA ALA A 14 -13.21 30.19 4.62
C ALA A 14 -12.06 29.54 5.42
N LEU A 15 -11.63 28.35 5.00
CA LEU A 15 -10.48 27.68 5.59
C LEU A 15 -9.18 28.47 5.39
N LEU A 16 -8.93 28.99 4.18
CA LEU A 16 -7.74 29.83 3.93
C LEU A 16 -7.71 31.07 4.83
N LYS A 17 -8.86 31.74 5.03
CA LYS A 17 -8.96 32.90 5.90
C LYS A 17 -8.63 32.54 7.36
N GLN A 18 -9.17 31.43 7.86
CA GLN A 18 -8.87 30.96 9.21
C GLN A 18 -7.39 30.62 9.40
N LEU A 19 -6.79 29.92 8.42
CA LEU A 19 -5.35 29.58 8.47
C LEU A 19 -4.46 30.83 8.49
N LYS A 20 -4.80 31.87 7.72
CA LYS A 20 -4.08 33.16 7.73
C LYS A 20 -4.17 33.86 9.09
N LEU A 21 -5.37 33.92 9.67
CA LEU A 21 -5.57 34.53 10.99
C LEU A 21 -4.79 33.81 12.09
N LEU A 22 -4.80 32.47 12.08
CA LEU A 22 -4.03 31.68 13.04
C LEU A 22 -2.52 31.89 12.87
N ALA A 23 -2.02 31.87 11.63
CA ALA A 23 -0.61 32.13 11.36
C ALA A 23 -0.17 33.51 11.85
N LEU A 24 -0.98 34.55 11.64
CA LEU A 24 -0.72 35.90 12.15
C LEU A 24 -0.73 35.95 13.68
N SER A 25 -1.66 35.24 14.33
CA SER A 25 -1.74 35.21 15.80
C SER A 25 -0.51 34.55 16.45
N GLU A 26 0.20 33.69 15.72
CA GLU A 26 1.45 33.05 16.15
C GLU A 26 2.71 33.77 15.63
N ASP A 27 2.57 34.91 14.95
CA ASP A 27 3.65 35.64 14.28
C ASP A 27 4.48 34.77 13.30
N LEU A 28 3.77 33.91 12.55
CA LEU A 28 4.37 33.00 11.58
C LEU A 28 3.91 33.32 10.16
N ALA A 29 4.83 33.15 9.20
CA ALA A 29 4.44 33.05 7.80
C ALA A 29 3.50 31.86 7.60
N LEU A 30 2.45 32.02 6.79
CA LEU A 30 1.43 30.98 6.54
C LEU A 30 2.04 29.61 6.18
N SER A 31 3.07 29.59 5.35
CA SER A 31 3.76 28.34 4.95
C SER A 31 4.51 27.67 6.10
N VAL A 32 5.03 28.44 7.05
CA VAL A 32 5.69 27.94 8.27
C VAL A 32 4.64 27.39 9.22
N PHE A 33 3.55 28.15 9.45
CA PHE A 33 2.42 27.72 10.28
C PHE A 33 1.87 26.38 9.78
N ILE A 34 1.44 26.30 8.51
CA ILE A 34 0.88 25.07 7.92
C ILE A 34 1.84 23.89 8.08
N ARG A 35 3.14 24.09 7.77
CA ARG A 35 4.14 23.03 7.91
C ARG A 35 4.29 22.56 9.36
N ASN A 36 4.27 23.47 10.32
CA ASN A 36 4.38 23.15 11.74
C ASN A 36 3.13 22.41 12.23
N SER A 37 1.93 22.86 11.84
CA SER A 37 0.67 22.20 12.16
C SER A 37 0.61 20.80 11.59
N LEU A 38 0.95 20.61 10.31
CA LEU A 38 1.03 19.29 9.68
C LEU A 38 2.05 18.40 10.40
N ARG A 39 3.24 18.92 10.72
CA ARG A 39 4.25 18.17 11.48
C ARG A 39 3.70 17.73 12.84
N LYS A 40 3.01 18.63 13.57
CA LYS A 40 2.43 18.32 14.88
C LYS A 40 1.40 17.21 14.79
N ILE A 41 0.48 17.29 13.81
CA ILE A 41 -0.56 16.26 13.56
C ILE A 41 0.08 14.90 13.23
N VAL A 42 1.11 14.88 12.38
CA VAL A 42 1.80 13.64 12.02
C VAL A 42 2.57 13.07 13.22
N SER A 43 3.29 13.92 13.95
CA SER A 43 4.05 13.52 15.13
C SER A 43 3.16 12.97 16.24
N SER A 44 1.97 13.53 16.45
CA SER A 44 1.02 13.03 17.45
C SER A 44 0.39 11.67 17.08
N LYS A 45 0.46 11.28 15.81
CA LYS A 45 -0.05 10.00 15.30
C LYS A 45 1.07 8.99 15.01
N LYS A 46 2.33 9.35 15.29
CA LYS A 46 3.50 8.57 14.83
C LYS A 46 3.62 7.23 15.55
N GLU A 47 3.11 7.13 16.78
CA GLU A 47 3.04 5.86 17.53
C GLU A 47 2.04 4.87 16.92
N ASP A 48 1.07 5.35 16.12
CA ASP A 48 0.06 4.51 15.44
C ASP A 48 0.55 3.88 14.13
N PHE A 49 1.78 4.21 13.68
CA PHE A 49 2.40 3.60 12.50
C PHE A 49 3.47 2.60 12.92
N PRO A 50 3.11 1.38 13.36
CA PRO A 50 4.07 0.39 13.77
C PRO A 50 4.94 -0.03 12.58
N ASN A 51 6.26 0.10 12.76
CA ASN A 51 7.26 -0.53 11.89
C ASN A 51 7.31 -2.01 12.30
N LYS A 52 6.45 -2.84 11.72
CA LYS A 52 6.22 -4.23 12.17
C LYS A 52 7.30 -5.15 11.60
N LYS A 53 8.35 -5.39 12.39
CA LYS A 53 9.27 -6.53 12.16
C LYS A 53 8.78 -7.85 12.74
N ASN A 54 7.57 -7.87 13.32
CA ASN A 54 6.99 -9.09 13.86
C ASN A 54 6.45 -9.99 12.74
N PRO A 55 6.38 -11.31 12.96
CA PRO A 55 5.64 -12.20 12.08
C PRO A 55 4.23 -11.65 11.79
N PHE A 56 3.70 -11.91 10.60
CA PHE A 56 2.32 -11.57 10.24
C PHE A 56 1.35 -12.15 11.28
N SER A 57 0.42 -11.31 11.73
CA SER A 57 -0.80 -11.73 12.41
C SER A 57 -1.90 -12.05 11.39
N GLU A 58 -3.01 -12.65 11.83
CA GLU A 58 -4.17 -12.91 10.96
C GLU A 58 -4.74 -11.61 10.39
N MET A 59 -4.74 -10.53 11.17
CA MET A 59 -5.18 -9.22 10.69
C MET A 59 -4.25 -8.67 9.61
N ASP A 60 -2.93 -8.84 9.77
CA ASP A 60 -1.97 -8.42 8.74
C ASP A 60 -2.20 -9.21 7.44
N ALA A 61 -2.48 -10.51 7.55
CA ALA A 61 -2.71 -11.40 6.41
C ALA A 61 -4.01 -11.09 5.66
N LEU A 62 -5.09 -10.79 6.40
CA LEU A 62 -6.34 -10.29 5.86
C LEU A 62 -6.14 -8.96 5.12
N ASN A 63 -5.47 -8.00 5.77
CA ASN A 63 -5.22 -6.69 5.17
C ASN A 63 -4.36 -6.79 3.91
N CYS A 64 -3.31 -7.61 3.93
CA CYS A 64 -2.49 -7.90 2.75
C CYS A 64 -3.33 -8.49 1.63
N THR A 65 -4.17 -9.49 1.93
CA THR A 65 -5.02 -10.12 0.92
C THR A 65 -5.99 -9.13 0.29
N ASN A 66 -6.65 -8.30 1.10
CA ASN A 66 -7.57 -7.28 0.62
C ASN A 66 -6.87 -6.29 -0.33
N PHE A 67 -5.64 -5.89 0.01
CA PHE A 67 -4.84 -5.04 -0.85
C PHE A 67 -4.44 -5.75 -2.15
N MET A 68 -3.95 -7.00 -2.08
CA MET A 68 -3.57 -7.81 -3.25
C MET A 68 -4.74 -7.96 -4.23
N ARG A 69 -5.93 -8.34 -3.75
CA ARG A 69 -7.15 -8.46 -4.56
C ARG A 69 -7.53 -7.15 -5.22
N ALA A 70 -7.57 -6.06 -4.45
CA ALA A 70 -7.97 -4.76 -4.95
C ALA A 70 -7.00 -4.22 -6.01
N ILE A 71 -5.67 -4.36 -5.81
CA ILE A 71 -4.66 -3.99 -6.81
C ILE A 71 -4.79 -4.83 -8.07
N PHE A 72 -4.95 -6.14 -7.92
CA PHE A 72 -5.10 -7.06 -9.05
C PHE A 72 -6.29 -6.67 -9.93
N GLN A 73 -7.46 -6.49 -9.32
CA GLN A 73 -8.67 -6.10 -10.06
C GLN A 73 -8.51 -4.73 -10.72
N LYS A 74 -7.93 -3.74 -10.04
CA LYS A 74 -7.68 -2.41 -10.62
C LYS A 74 -6.76 -2.47 -11.84
N LYS A 75 -5.61 -3.15 -11.75
CA LYS A 75 -4.67 -3.28 -12.88
C LYS A 75 -5.28 -4.07 -14.03
N ARG A 76 -6.02 -5.14 -13.71
CA ARG A 76 -6.72 -5.99 -14.68
C ARG A 76 -7.76 -5.22 -15.47
N VAL A 77 -8.57 -4.36 -14.84
CA VAL A 77 -9.59 -3.55 -15.55
C VAL A 77 -8.97 -2.47 -16.45
N LYS A 78 -7.77 -1.98 -16.11
CA LYS A 78 -7.13 -0.87 -16.85
C LYS A 78 -6.38 -1.31 -18.11
N LYS A 79 -6.00 -2.59 -18.21
CA LYS A 79 -5.34 -3.19 -19.39
C LYS A 79 -6.31 -4.13 -20.13
N PRO A 80 -6.17 -4.29 -21.46
CA PRO A 80 -7.06 -5.12 -22.27
C PRO A 80 -6.69 -6.62 -22.17
N TYR A 81 -6.80 -7.21 -20.98
CA TYR A 81 -6.61 -8.66 -20.83
C TYR A 81 -7.81 -9.43 -21.36
N SER A 82 -7.56 -10.56 -22.05
CA SER A 82 -8.62 -11.43 -22.56
C SER A 82 -9.35 -12.19 -21.46
N SER A 83 -8.67 -12.45 -20.33
CA SER A 83 -9.24 -13.10 -19.16
C SER A 83 -8.49 -12.73 -17.87
N ASP A 84 -9.10 -12.96 -16.72
CA ASP A 84 -8.46 -12.79 -15.41
C ASP A 84 -7.27 -13.74 -15.25
N LEU A 85 -7.32 -14.90 -15.90
CA LEU A 85 -6.20 -15.85 -15.92
C LEU A 85 -4.99 -15.28 -16.67
N ASP A 86 -5.20 -14.54 -17.76
CA ASP A 86 -4.10 -13.90 -18.49
C ASP A 86 -3.44 -12.80 -17.66
N ALA A 87 -4.26 -11.99 -16.97
CA ALA A 87 -3.75 -10.99 -16.04
C ALA A 87 -2.96 -11.62 -14.88
N PHE A 88 -3.45 -12.75 -14.36
CA PHE A 88 -2.75 -13.53 -13.33
C PHE A 88 -1.43 -14.09 -13.85
N ASN A 89 -1.40 -14.66 -15.05
CA ASN A 89 -0.20 -15.21 -15.65
C ASN A 89 0.86 -14.12 -15.90
N GLU A 90 0.46 -12.91 -16.31
CA GLU A 90 1.39 -11.78 -16.43
C GLU A 90 1.98 -11.42 -15.05
N LEU A 91 1.13 -11.23 -14.02
CA LEU A 91 1.60 -10.96 -12.64
C LEU A 91 2.56 -12.05 -12.14
N LEU A 92 2.25 -13.31 -12.42
CA LEU A 92 3.03 -14.45 -11.96
C LEU A 92 4.49 -14.40 -12.45
N THR A 93 4.73 -13.89 -13.66
CA THR A 93 6.09 -13.71 -14.19
C THR A 93 6.99 -12.82 -13.33
N TYR A 94 6.40 -11.86 -12.59
CA TYR A 94 7.12 -10.99 -11.67
C TYR A 94 7.40 -11.69 -10.32
N ILE A 95 6.49 -12.57 -9.88
CA ILE A 95 6.57 -13.27 -8.58
C ILE A 95 7.52 -14.47 -8.64
N GLU A 96 7.46 -15.28 -9.71
CA GLU A 96 8.22 -16.54 -9.84
C GLU A 96 9.74 -16.35 -9.91
N SER A 97 10.21 -15.12 -10.12
CA SER A 97 11.62 -14.75 -10.01
C SER A 97 12.20 -14.97 -8.61
N SER A 98 11.35 -15.03 -7.58
CA SER A 98 11.76 -15.26 -6.19
C SER A 98 12.10 -16.72 -5.91
N LYS A 99 13.28 -16.97 -5.33
CA LYS A 99 13.74 -18.31 -4.92
C LYS A 99 12.88 -18.98 -3.85
N GLN A 100 12.03 -18.22 -3.18
CA GLN A 100 11.14 -18.71 -2.11
C GLN A 100 9.80 -19.18 -2.68
N TRP A 101 9.52 -18.87 -3.94
CA TRP A 101 8.25 -19.16 -4.57
C TRP A 101 8.18 -20.62 -5.01
N THR A 102 7.00 -21.22 -4.87
CA THR A 102 6.76 -22.64 -5.19
C THR A 102 5.45 -22.77 -5.98
N LYS A 103 5.28 -23.92 -6.64
CA LYS A 103 4.05 -24.22 -7.39
C LYS A 103 2.80 -24.24 -6.48
N ASP A 104 2.96 -24.65 -5.22
CA ASP A 104 1.86 -24.64 -4.25
C ASP A 104 1.42 -23.22 -3.94
N TYR A 105 2.37 -22.28 -3.78
CA TYR A 105 2.06 -20.86 -3.61
C TYR A 105 1.44 -20.25 -4.86
N THR A 106 1.86 -20.66 -6.07
CA THR A 106 1.17 -20.27 -7.32
C THR A 106 -0.29 -20.69 -7.31
N LYS A 107 -0.57 -21.95 -6.97
CA LYS A 107 -1.95 -22.46 -6.90
C LYS A 107 -2.77 -21.69 -5.87
N ARG A 108 -2.22 -21.50 -4.67
CA ARG A 108 -2.89 -20.79 -3.57
C ARG A 108 -3.17 -19.32 -3.92
N LEU A 109 -2.21 -18.62 -4.51
CA LEU A 109 -2.39 -17.24 -4.95
C LEU A 109 -3.48 -17.13 -6.02
N ARG A 110 -3.51 -18.08 -6.96
CA ARG A 110 -4.53 -18.13 -8.01
C ARG A 110 -5.94 -18.26 -7.42
N GLU A 111 -6.13 -19.19 -6.49
CA GLU A 111 -7.41 -19.37 -5.78
C GLU A 111 -7.86 -18.09 -5.07
N ILE A 112 -6.92 -17.38 -4.42
CA ILE A 112 -7.22 -16.16 -3.68
C ILE A 112 -7.57 -14.99 -4.59
N LEU A 113 -6.87 -14.83 -5.73
CA LEU A 113 -7.04 -13.66 -6.62
C LEU A 113 -8.18 -13.81 -7.63
N LEU A 114 -8.46 -15.05 -8.07
CA LEU A 114 -9.45 -15.31 -9.12
C LEU A 114 -10.83 -15.70 -8.57
N ASP A 115 -10.93 -15.98 -7.27
CA ASP A 115 -12.19 -16.35 -6.63
C ASP A 115 -12.24 -15.81 -5.19
N ASP A 116 -13.06 -14.78 -5.00
CA ASP A 116 -13.22 -14.07 -3.73
C ASP A 116 -13.88 -14.92 -2.64
N SER A 117 -14.53 -16.05 -3.00
CA SER A 117 -15.11 -16.98 -2.04
C SER A 117 -14.04 -17.78 -1.27
N ASN A 118 -12.82 -17.86 -1.80
CA ASN A 118 -11.72 -18.53 -1.11
C ASN A 118 -11.25 -17.73 0.10
N PRO A 119 -10.87 -18.41 1.18
CA PRO A 119 -10.36 -17.75 2.37
C PRO A 119 -9.08 -16.98 2.03
N PRO A 120 -8.85 -15.82 2.69
CA PRO A 120 -7.65 -15.04 2.49
C PRO A 120 -6.40 -15.82 2.87
N TRP A 121 -5.23 -15.26 2.57
CA TRP A 121 -4.00 -15.76 3.19
C TRP A 121 -4.13 -15.68 4.70
N ASN A 122 -3.70 -16.73 5.39
CA ASN A 122 -3.57 -16.72 6.85
C ASN A 122 -2.15 -16.32 7.27
N ALA A 123 -1.98 -16.05 8.56
CA ALA A 123 -0.69 -15.65 9.14
C ALA A 123 0.40 -16.68 8.88
N ASN A 124 0.11 -17.96 9.04
CA ASN A 124 1.09 -19.04 8.90
C ASN A 124 1.60 -19.16 7.46
N GLU A 125 0.71 -19.05 6.48
CA GLU A 125 1.07 -19.08 5.06
C GLU A 125 2.00 -17.91 4.70
N LEU A 126 1.63 -16.67 5.04
CA LEU A 126 2.49 -15.52 4.75
C LEU A 126 3.82 -15.57 5.51
N ASN A 127 3.81 -16.03 6.76
CA ASN A 127 5.03 -16.21 7.54
C ASN A 127 5.91 -17.33 6.97
N ALA A 128 5.35 -18.38 6.38
CA ALA A 128 6.13 -19.42 5.70
C ALA A 128 6.82 -18.87 4.46
N ILE A 129 6.08 -18.13 3.62
CA ILE A 129 6.61 -17.52 2.39
C ILE A 129 7.72 -16.51 2.71
N THR A 130 7.53 -15.70 3.76
CA THR A 130 8.43 -14.59 4.13
C THR A 130 9.46 -14.94 5.19
N ARG A 131 9.56 -16.22 5.60
CA ARG A 131 10.40 -16.65 6.73
C ARG A 131 10.21 -15.75 7.96
N LYS A 132 8.96 -15.57 8.38
CA LYS A 132 8.56 -14.70 9.49
C LYS A 132 9.04 -13.24 9.31
N ARG A 133 8.96 -12.73 8.08
CA ARG A 133 9.43 -11.39 7.65
C ARG A 133 10.95 -11.18 7.68
N GLU A 134 11.75 -12.24 7.66
CA GLU A 134 13.20 -12.13 7.41
C GLU A 134 13.51 -11.70 5.97
N CYS A 135 12.57 -11.91 5.05
CA CYS A 135 12.65 -11.47 3.67
C CYS A 135 11.38 -10.74 3.21
N GLU A 136 11.52 -9.91 2.18
CA GLU A 136 10.40 -9.24 1.55
C GLU A 136 9.43 -10.26 0.93
N CYS A 137 8.13 -9.96 0.98
CA CYS A 137 7.13 -10.86 0.42
C CYS A 137 7.23 -10.90 -1.11
N PRO A 138 7.40 -12.08 -1.74
CA PRO A 138 7.44 -12.23 -3.19
C PRO A 138 6.21 -11.64 -3.88
N ILE A 139 5.03 -11.78 -3.27
CA ILE A 139 3.78 -11.23 -3.80
C ILE A 139 3.80 -9.70 -3.77
N TYR A 140 4.30 -9.11 -2.68
CA TYR A 140 4.44 -7.66 -2.56
C TYR A 140 5.39 -7.10 -3.64
N LEU A 141 6.55 -7.73 -3.82
CA LEU A 141 7.51 -7.32 -4.85
C LEU A 141 6.93 -7.47 -6.25
N GLY A 142 6.32 -8.62 -6.54
CA GLY A 142 5.72 -8.87 -7.85
C GLY A 142 4.59 -7.90 -8.18
N LEU A 143 3.73 -7.56 -7.23
CA LEU A 143 2.68 -6.55 -7.44
C LEU A 143 3.26 -5.15 -7.64
N LYS A 144 4.28 -4.77 -6.88
CA LYS A 144 4.97 -3.49 -7.04
C LYS A 144 5.55 -3.35 -8.44
N ASP A 145 6.26 -4.37 -8.90
CA ASP A 145 6.90 -4.34 -10.22
C ASP A 145 5.89 -4.42 -11.35
N TRP A 146 4.88 -5.30 -11.23
CA TRP A 146 3.81 -5.44 -12.23
C TRP A 146 2.95 -4.18 -12.38
N THR A 147 2.71 -3.46 -11.28
CA THR A 147 1.98 -2.20 -11.34
C THR A 147 2.80 -1.08 -11.94
N GLY A 148 4.13 -1.09 -11.76
CA GLY A 148 5.04 -0.03 -12.22
C GLY A 148 4.86 1.29 -11.45
N CYS A 149 4.24 1.24 -10.26
CA CYS A 149 3.94 2.43 -9.48
C CYS A 149 5.19 2.90 -8.71
N ASN A 150 5.60 4.15 -8.95
CA ASN A 150 6.79 4.75 -8.34
C ASN A 150 6.63 4.94 -6.82
N GLU A 151 5.42 5.26 -6.36
CA GLU A 151 5.11 5.51 -4.95
C GLU A 151 4.26 4.39 -4.35
N TYR A 152 4.76 3.16 -4.46
CA TYR A 152 4.06 1.99 -3.94
C TYR A 152 4.05 1.98 -2.39
N PRO A 153 2.91 1.70 -1.73
CA PRO A 153 2.83 1.66 -0.27
C PRO A 153 3.74 0.56 0.29
N SER A 154 4.44 0.86 1.40
CA SER A 154 5.26 -0.16 2.06
C SER A 154 4.43 -1.34 2.56
N GLN A 155 5.04 -2.52 2.67
CA GLN A 155 4.39 -3.73 3.18
C GLN A 155 3.78 -3.53 4.58
N ASP A 156 4.44 -2.81 5.48
CA ASP A 156 3.90 -2.53 6.81
C ASP A 156 2.65 -1.66 6.78
N LEU A 157 2.64 -0.64 5.91
CA LEU A 157 1.46 0.19 5.71
C LEU A 157 0.30 -0.66 5.16
N ILE A 158 0.58 -1.56 4.21
CA ILE A 158 -0.39 -2.52 3.67
C ILE A 158 -0.94 -3.42 4.77
N CYS A 159 -0.09 -3.93 5.67
CA CYS A 159 -0.52 -4.75 6.79
C CYS A 159 -1.45 -4.01 7.75
N ASN A 160 -1.30 -2.69 7.89
CA ASN A 160 -2.12 -1.88 8.78
C ASN A 160 -3.44 -1.43 8.14
N LEU A 161 -3.41 -1.03 6.86
CA LEU A 161 -4.52 -0.32 6.20
C LEU A 161 -5.16 -1.09 5.03
N GLY A 162 -4.53 -2.18 4.58
CA GLY A 162 -5.05 -3.08 3.57
C GLY A 162 -5.51 -2.38 2.29
N GLY A 163 -6.68 -2.79 1.79
CA GLY A 163 -7.24 -2.31 0.52
C GLY A 163 -7.51 -0.80 0.45
N SER A 164 -7.61 -0.10 1.59
CA SER A 164 -7.82 1.36 1.60
C SER A 164 -6.68 2.15 0.92
N LEU A 165 -5.48 1.56 0.88
CA LEU A 165 -4.31 2.18 0.25
C LEU A 165 -4.36 2.19 -1.27
N VAL A 166 -5.23 1.40 -1.90
CA VAL A 166 -5.32 1.34 -3.36
C VAL A 166 -5.69 2.71 -3.93
N LEU A 167 -6.52 3.49 -3.22
CA LEU A 167 -6.89 4.85 -3.61
C LEU A 167 -5.69 5.81 -3.70
N LEU A 168 -4.60 5.53 -2.97
CA LEU A 168 -3.41 6.39 -3.00
C LEU A 168 -2.58 6.18 -4.28
N ILE A 169 -2.75 5.04 -4.95
CA ILE A 169 -1.92 4.66 -6.10
C ILE A 169 -2.73 4.37 -7.37
N GLU A 170 -4.07 4.38 -7.32
CA GLU A 170 -4.92 4.03 -8.47
C GLU A 170 -4.71 4.90 -9.71
N ASN A 171 -4.31 6.16 -9.54
CA ASN A 171 -4.01 7.06 -10.66
C ASN A 171 -2.69 6.72 -11.36
N GLN A 172 -1.83 5.94 -10.72
CA GLN A 172 -0.51 5.52 -11.23
C GLN A 172 -0.50 4.10 -11.79
N ILE A 173 -1.49 3.27 -11.40
CA ILE A 173 -1.65 1.87 -11.82
C ILE A 173 -2.26 1.79 -13.19
#